data_AF-A0A0F2RKC4-F1
#
_entry.id   AF-A0A0F2RKC4-F1
#
_cell.length_a   1.000
_cell.length_b   1.000
_cell.length_c   1.000
_cell.angle_alpha   90.00
_cell.angle_beta   90.00
_cell.angle_gamma   90.00
#
_symmetry.space_group_name_H-M   'P 1'
#
loop_
_entity.id
_entity.type
_entity.pdbx_description
1 polymer ?
#
loop_
_entity_poly.entity_id
_entity_poly.type
_entity_poly.pdbx_seq_one_letter_code
_entity_poly.pdbx_strand_id
1 'polypeptide(L)'
;MPEGADFAAFKQALLRVMAEEDRLPGPMHRNLAEVVEEHGLTVPDADWLHHAVVDFCETGLIQLDGYGLVPNPGEPILYALTLHGLDRSGGI
;
A
#
# COMPACT_ATOMS: atom_id res chain seq x y z
N MET A 1 -13.49 -0.27 -11.90
CA MET A 1 -12.10 -0.50 -11.45
C MET A 1 -11.21 0.43 -12.25
N PRO A 2 -10.11 0.94 -11.69
CA PRO A 2 -9.13 1.66 -12.49
C PRO A 2 -8.47 0.68 -13.47
N GLU A 3 -8.84 0.79 -14.75
CA GLU A 3 -8.41 -0.13 -15.80
C GLU A 3 -7.52 0.62 -16.80
N GLY A 4 -6.24 0.27 -16.86
CA GLY A 4 -5.29 0.90 -17.79
C GLY A 4 -3.82 0.73 -17.42
N ALA A 5 -2.94 1.08 -18.36
CA ALA A 5 -1.49 1.04 -18.17
C ALA A 5 -1.02 1.91 -16.98
N ASP A 6 -1.74 3.01 -16.71
CA ASP A 6 -1.42 3.93 -15.61
C ASP A 6 -1.65 3.30 -14.24
N PHE A 7 -2.71 2.52 -14.06
CA PHE A 7 -2.95 1.80 -12.80
C PHE A 7 -1.94 0.67 -12.58
N ALA A 8 -1.56 -0.05 -13.64
CA ALA A 8 -0.52 -1.07 -13.54
C ALA A 8 0.85 -0.45 -13.17
N ALA A 9 1.20 0.70 -13.76
CA ALA A 9 2.42 1.44 -13.42
C ALA A 9 2.38 1.94 -11.97
N PHE A 10 1.24 2.46 -11.52
CA PHE A 10 1.02 2.86 -10.13
C PHE A 10 1.20 1.68 -9.17
N LYS A 11 0.59 0.51 -9.43
CA LYS A 11 0.78 -0.69 -8.61
C LYS A 11 2.24 -1.10 -8.50
N GLN A 12 2.98 -1.09 -9.61
CA GLN A 12 4.41 -1.41 -9.58
C GLN A 12 5.21 -0.39 -8.77
N ALA A 13 4.88 0.89 -8.86
CA ALA A 13 5.54 1.93 -8.09
C ALA A 13 5.22 1.80 -6.59
N LEU A 14 3.96 1.54 -6.23
CA LEU A 14 3.53 1.30 -4.84
C LEU A 14 4.25 0.10 -4.23
N LEU A 15 4.40 -1.00 -4.98
CA LEU A 15 5.14 -2.17 -4.53
C LEU A 15 6.62 -1.86 -4.28
N ARG A 16 7.24 -1.01 -5.10
CA ARG A 16 8.63 -0.54 -4.87
C ARG A 16 8.75 0.29 -3.60
N VAL A 17 7.84 1.23 -3.38
CA VAL A 17 7.79 2.03 -2.14
C VAL A 17 7.71 1.13 -0.92
N MET A 18 6.80 0.16 -0.93
CA MET A 18 6.68 -0.82 0.16
C MET A 18 7.98 -1.62 0.37
N ALA A 19 8.64 -2.04 -0.71
CA ALA A 19 9.91 -2.77 -0.63
C ALA A 19 11.11 -1.89 -0.21
N GLU A 20 11.05 -0.58 -0.42
CA GLU A 20 12.06 0.37 0.06
C GLU A 20 11.90 0.65 1.56
N GLU A 21 10.66 0.87 2.01
CA GLU A 21 10.33 1.01 3.45
C GLU A 21 10.71 -0.25 4.24
N ASP A 22 10.62 -1.42 3.60
CA ASP A 22 11.04 -2.72 4.14
C ASP A 22 12.46 -2.76 4.72
N ARG A 23 13.35 -1.99 4.10
CA ARG A 23 14.78 -2.01 4.40
C ARG A 23 15.13 -1.07 5.54
N LEU A 24 14.16 -0.31 6.06
CA LEU A 24 14.34 0.64 7.14
C LEU A 24 14.16 -0.04 8.52
N PRO A 25 15.04 0.23 9.50
CA PRO A 25 14.94 -0.39 10.82
C PRO A 25 13.78 0.20 11.64
N GLY A 26 12.70 -0.57 11.84
CA GLY A 26 11.80 -0.41 12.99
C GLY A 26 10.32 -0.74 12.73
N PRO A 27 9.59 -1.26 13.75
CA PRO A 27 8.14 -1.34 13.70
C PRO A 27 7.53 -0.05 14.28
N MET A 28 7.06 0.81 13.38
CA MET A 28 6.03 1.79 13.67
C MET A 28 4.98 1.54 12.60
N HIS A 29 3.78 1.15 12.99
CA HIS A 29 2.65 1.12 12.07
C HIS A 29 2.52 2.50 11.42
N ARG A 30 2.84 2.61 10.13
CA ARG A 30 2.77 3.88 9.39
C ARG A 30 1.54 3.94 8.52
N ASN A 31 1.07 5.15 8.25
CA ASN A 31 -0.07 5.36 7.37
C ASN A 31 0.37 5.18 5.91
N LEU A 32 -0.35 4.34 5.16
CA LEU A 32 -0.04 4.10 3.75
C LEU A 32 -0.10 5.38 2.91
N ALA A 33 -1.05 6.28 3.19
CA ALA A 33 -1.17 7.54 2.47
C ALA A 33 0.04 8.45 2.70
N GLU A 34 0.54 8.54 3.94
CA GLU A 34 1.73 9.33 4.28
C GLU A 34 2.99 8.74 3.63
N VAL A 35 3.14 7.42 3.62
CA VAL A 35 4.28 6.75 2.98
C VAL A 35 4.30 7.02 1.47
N VAL A 36 3.14 6.95 0.82
CA VAL A 36 3.00 7.25 -0.60
C VAL A 36 3.35 8.70 -0.90
N GLU A 37 2.92 9.64 -0.05
CA GLU A 37 3.26 11.06 -0.17
C GLU A 37 4.77 11.31 0.04
N GLU A 38 5.38 10.71 1.06
CA GLU A 38 6.80 10.86 1.38
C GLU A 38 7.73 10.34 0.28
N HIS A 39 7.32 9.27 -0.40
CA HIS A 39 8.04 8.71 -1.53
C HIS A 39 7.72 9.41 -2.86
N GLY A 40 6.91 10.48 -2.83
CA GLY A 40 6.55 11.28 -3.99
C GLY A 40 5.67 10.55 -5.01
N LEU A 41 4.99 9.48 -4.58
CA LEU A 41 4.11 8.71 -5.45
C LEU A 41 2.78 9.46 -5.59
N THR A 42 2.52 9.97 -6.79
CA THR A 42 1.26 10.66 -7.09
C THR A 42 0.14 9.65 -7.23
N VAL A 43 -0.89 9.80 -6.40
CA VAL A 43 -2.12 9.00 -6.47
C VAL A 43 -3.11 9.75 -7.36
N PRO A 44 -3.40 9.26 -8.57
CA PRO A 44 -4.26 9.99 -9.51
C PRO A 44 -5.71 10.06 -9.05
N ASP A 45 -6.14 9.09 -8.26
CA ASP A 45 -7.50 8.91 -7.78
C ASP A 45 -7.48 8.17 -6.44
N ALA A 46 -8.29 8.64 -5.49
CA ALA A 46 -8.31 8.14 -4.11
C ALA A 46 -8.56 6.63 -4.01
N ASP A 47 -9.30 6.05 -4.96
CA ASP A 47 -9.63 4.63 -4.97
C ASP A 47 -8.47 3.75 -5.48
N TRP A 48 -7.44 4.32 -6.12
CA TRP A 48 -6.33 3.53 -6.66
C TRP A 48 -5.50 2.86 -5.57
N LEU A 49 -5.24 3.56 -4.45
CA LEU A 49 -4.53 2.96 -3.33
C LEU A 49 -5.33 1.76 -2.79
N HIS A 50 -6.64 1.94 -2.57
CA HIS A 50 -7.52 0.92 -2.03
C HIS A 50 -7.58 -0.30 -2.96
N HIS A 51 -7.78 -0.09 -4.26
CA HIS A 51 -7.80 -1.17 -5.24
C HIS A 51 -6.46 -1.90 -5.36
N ALA A 52 -5.34 -1.18 -5.33
CA ALA A 52 -4.01 -1.81 -5.38
C ALA A 52 -3.77 -2.70 -4.14
N VAL A 53 -4.16 -2.21 -2.96
CA VAL A 53 -4.06 -2.97 -1.71
C VAL A 53 -4.92 -4.22 -1.74
N VAL A 54 -6.18 -4.12 -2.19
CA VAL A 54 -7.07 -5.29 -2.32
C VAL A 54 -6.46 -6.32 -3.27
N ASP A 55 -5.93 -5.89 -4.42
CA ASP A 55 -5.29 -6.78 -5.40
C ASP A 55 -4.03 -7.46 -4.81
N PHE A 56 -3.24 -6.75 -4.01
CA PHE A 56 -2.09 -7.32 -3.29
C PHE A 56 -2.51 -8.31 -2.20
N CYS A 57 -3.65 -8.10 -1.54
CA CYS A 57 -4.22 -9.06 -0.62
C CYS A 57 -4.70 -10.33 -1.33
N GLU A 58 -5.43 -10.19 -2.44
CA GLU A 58 -5.94 -11.32 -3.23
C GLU A 58 -4.81 -12.16 -3.83
N THR A 59 -3.70 -11.53 -4.22
CA THR A 59 -2.50 -12.21 -4.72
C THR A 59 -1.60 -12.76 -3.61
N GLY A 60 -1.90 -12.47 -2.34
CA GLY A 60 -1.16 -12.94 -1.18
C GLY A 60 0.19 -12.26 -0.98
N LEU A 61 0.44 -11.11 -1.60
CA LEU A 61 1.64 -10.30 -1.38
C LEU A 61 1.61 -9.63 0.00
N ILE A 62 0.41 -9.26 0.46
CA ILE A 62 0.18 -8.67 1.78
C ILE A 62 -1.06 -9.29 2.46
N GLN A 63 -1.12 -9.24 3.78
CA GLN A 63 -2.23 -9.67 4.62
C GLN A 63 -2.78 -8.47 5.41
N LEU A 64 -4.08 -8.48 5.65
CA LEU A 64 -4.75 -7.51 6.50
C LEU A 64 -4.79 -8.03 7.94
N ASP A 65 -4.18 -7.31 8.88
CA ASP A 65 -4.27 -7.61 10.33
C ASP A 65 -4.90 -6.44 11.09
N GLY A 66 -6.14 -6.63 11.56
CA GLY A 66 -6.89 -5.65 12.36
C GLY A 66 -7.31 -4.41 11.57
N TYR A 67 -6.35 -3.60 11.14
CA TYR A 67 -6.45 -2.42 10.24
C TYR A 67 -5.11 -2.12 9.54
N GLY A 68 -4.15 -3.05 9.63
CA GLY A 68 -2.81 -2.95 9.09
C GLY A 68 -2.58 -3.84 7.88
N LEU A 69 -1.69 -3.43 6.98
CA LEU A 69 -1.13 -4.26 5.93
C LEU A 69 0.19 -4.82 6.44
N VAL A 70 0.27 -6.15 6.50
CA VAL A 70 1.47 -6.87 6.88
C VAL A 70 1.88 -7.73 5.68
N PRO A 71 3.13 -7.66 5.21
CA PRO A 71 3.58 -8.53 4.15
C PRO A 71 3.50 -10.01 4.53
N ASN A 72 3.28 -10.85 3.53
CA ASN A 72 3.12 -12.28 3.74
C ASN A 72 4.44 -12.92 4.19
N PRO A 73 4.48 -13.65 5.32
CA PRO A 73 5.71 -14.25 5.88
C PRO A 73 6.40 -15.28 4.96
N GLY A 74 5.75 -15.72 3.87
CA GLY A 74 6.35 -16.60 2.86
C GLY A 74 7.23 -15.90 1.81
N GLU A 75 7.18 -14.57 1.71
CA GLU A 75 7.94 -13.77 0.74
C GLU A 75 8.73 -12.67 1.47
N PRO A 76 9.92 -12.26 0.98
CA PRO A 76 10.74 -11.26 1.65
C PRO A 76 10.12 -9.86 1.54
N ILE A 77 9.24 -9.52 2.50
CA ILE A 77 8.87 -8.15 2.87
C ILE A 77 8.58 -8.20 4.40
N LEU A 78 9.27 -7.40 5.21
CA LEU A 78 9.15 -7.11 6.64
C LEU A 78 8.79 -5.61 6.93
N TYR A 79 7.53 -5.21 6.79
CA TYR A 79 7.07 -3.87 7.18
C TYR A 79 5.55 -3.75 7.37
N ALA A 80 5.05 -3.10 8.44
CA ALA A 80 3.60 -2.99 8.69
C ALA A 80 3.04 -1.57 8.41
N LEU A 81 2.10 -1.47 7.47
CA LEU A 81 1.38 -0.22 7.13
C LEU A 81 -0.03 -0.24 7.73
N THR A 82 -0.73 0.89 7.79
CA THR A 82 -2.11 1.02 8.26
C THR A 82 -2.98 1.73 7.24
N LEU A 83 -4.24 1.30 7.16
CA LEU A 83 -5.23 1.86 6.23
C LEU A 83 -5.93 3.12 6.76
N HIS A 84 -5.58 3.63 7.95
CA HIS A 84 -6.28 4.74 8.59
C HIS A 84 -6.30 6.05 7.78
N GLY A 85 -5.36 6.27 6.86
CA GLY A 85 -5.39 7.40 5.92
C GLY A 85 -6.25 7.18 4.69
N LEU A 86 -6.53 5.92 4.34
CA LEU A 86 -7.40 5.57 3.22
C LEU A 86 -8.88 5.70 3.54
N ASP A 87 -9.26 5.36 4.77
CA ASP A 87 -10.65 5.44 5.25
C ASP A 87 -11.22 6.88 5.20
N ARG A 88 -10.36 7.90 5.36
CA ARG A 88 -10.77 9.31 5.33
C ARG A 88 -11.03 9.88 3.93
N SER A 89 -10.68 9.16 2.87
CA SER A 89 -10.90 9.61 1.48
C SER A 89 -12.30 9.26 0.95
N GLY A 90 -13.10 8.51 1.72
CA GLY A 90 -14.36 7.88 1.28
C GLY A 90 -15.65 8.41 1.91
N GLY A 91 -15.70 9.67 2.36
CA GLY A 91 -16.98 10.34 2.67
C GLY A 91 -16.88 11.77 2.20
N ILE A 92 -17.61 12.20 1.16
CA ILE A 92 -19.06 12.20 0.94
C ILE A 92 -19.29 12.43 -0.55
#